data_AF-A0A3G1CVD4-F1
#
_entry.id   AF-A0A3G1CVD4-F1
#
_cell.length_a   1.000
_cell.length_b   1.000
_cell.length_c   1.000
_cell.angle_alpha   90.00
_cell.angle_beta   90.00
_cell.angle_gamma   90.00
#
_symmetry.space_group_name_H-M   'P 1'
#
loop_
_entity.id
_entity.type
_entity.pdbx_description
1 polymer ?
#
loop_
_entity_poly.entity_id
_entity_poly.type
_entity_poly.pdbx_seq_one_letter_code
_entity_poly.pdbx_strand_id
1 'polypeptide(L)'
;CAFVDAEHALDPVYAQKLGVNIDELLVSQPDTGEQALEICDMLVRSSAVDVVIVDSVAALTPKAEIEGDMGDSHMGLQARLMSQALRKLTGNIKRSNTLCIFINQIRMKIGVMFGNPETTTGGNALKFYASVRIDIRRIGSVKEGDEVVGNETRVKVVKNKVAPP
;
A
#
# COMPACT_ATOMS: atom_id res chain seq x y z
N CYS A 1 -5.06 15.19 3.38
CA CYS A 1 -4.50 13.82 3.25
C CYS A 1 -3.21 13.86 2.45
N ALA A 2 -2.36 12.84 2.56
CA ALA A 2 -1.22 12.69 1.67
C ALA A 2 -1.26 11.34 0.93
N PHE A 3 -0.78 11.34 -0.30
CA PHE A 3 -0.75 10.19 -1.20
C PHE A 3 0.68 10.01 -1.74
N VAL A 4 1.32 8.91 -1.38
CA VAL A 4 2.63 8.51 -1.89
C VAL A 4 2.39 7.54 -3.04
N ASP A 5 2.41 8.07 -4.26
CA ASP A 5 2.18 7.36 -5.53
C ASP A 5 3.51 6.78 -6.04
N ALA A 6 3.91 5.64 -5.49
CA ALA A 6 5.04 4.85 -5.96
C ALA A 6 4.73 4.06 -7.24
N GLU A 7 3.46 3.83 -7.56
CA GLU A 7 3.06 3.19 -8.83
C GLU A 7 3.06 4.16 -10.02
N HIS A 8 3.17 5.47 -9.77
CA HIS A 8 3.09 6.52 -10.80
C HIS A 8 1.82 6.42 -11.66
N ALA A 9 0.70 6.04 -11.02
CA ALA A 9 -0.53 5.66 -11.69
C ALA A 9 -1.76 6.46 -11.24
N LEU A 10 -1.58 7.45 -10.36
CA LEU A 10 -2.69 8.29 -9.90
C LEU A 10 -3.21 9.18 -11.03
N ASP A 11 -4.51 9.08 -11.34
CA ASP A 11 -5.23 10.00 -12.24
C ASP A 11 -5.98 11.07 -11.43
N PRO A 12 -5.53 12.34 -11.45
CA PRO A 12 -6.20 13.43 -10.73
C PRO A 12 -7.62 13.69 -11.20
N VAL A 13 -7.92 13.49 -12.50
CA VAL A 13 -9.27 13.69 -13.06
C VAL A 13 -10.21 12.63 -12.52
N TYR A 14 -9.76 11.38 -12.46
CA TYR A 14 -10.54 10.30 -11.87
C TYR A 14 -10.73 10.49 -10.36
N ALA A 15 -9.68 10.87 -9.63
CA ALA A 15 -9.77 11.18 -8.21
C ALA A 15 -10.76 12.32 -7.91
N GLN A 16 -10.78 13.38 -8.73
CA GLN A 16 -11.76 14.46 -8.59
C GLN A 16 -13.20 13.97 -8.81
N LYS A 17 -13.43 13.09 -9.80
CA LYS A 17 -14.75 12.45 -10.02
C LYS A 17 -15.20 11.59 -8.84
N LEU A 18 -14.25 11.03 -8.07
CA LEU A 18 -14.52 10.31 -6.83
C LEU A 18 -14.73 11.24 -5.62
N GLY A 19 -14.67 12.55 -5.80
CA GLY A 19 -14.89 13.55 -4.75
C GLY A 19 -13.66 13.94 -3.95
N VAL A 20 -12.45 13.62 -4.43
CA VAL A 20 -11.20 14.04 -3.79
C VAL A 20 -10.94 15.52 -4.08
N ASN A 21 -10.61 16.30 -3.05
CA ASN A 21 -10.10 17.66 -3.22
C ASN A 21 -8.64 17.62 -3.67
N ILE A 22 -8.40 17.83 -4.97
CA ILE A 22 -7.07 17.73 -5.58
C ILE A 22 -6.14 18.86 -5.11
N ASP A 23 -6.68 20.05 -4.87
CA ASP A 23 -5.89 21.23 -4.48
C ASP A 23 -5.27 21.10 -3.08
N GLU A 24 -5.90 20.31 -2.20
CA GLU A 24 -5.43 20.05 -0.84
C GLU A 24 -4.76 18.68 -0.67
N LEU A 25 -4.73 17.86 -1.72
CA LEU A 25 -4.11 16.54 -1.66
C LEU A 25 -2.59 16.68 -1.84
N LEU A 26 -1.84 16.37 -0.79
CA LEU A 26 -0.38 16.27 -0.89
C LEU A 26 -0.02 15.01 -1.66
N VAL A 27 0.52 15.13 -2.87
CA VAL A 27 0.99 14.01 -3.69
C VAL A 27 2.50 13.99 -3.73
N SER A 28 3.09 12.80 -3.54
CA SER A 28 4.51 12.56 -3.70
C SER A 28 4.74 11.36 -4.60
N GLN A 29 5.65 11.50 -5.57
CA GLN A 29 6.09 10.44 -6.46
C GLN A 29 7.57 10.15 -6.19
N PRO A 30 7.87 9.15 -5.33
CA PRO A 30 9.24 8.84 -4.94
C PRO A 30 9.95 8.00 -6.00
N ASP A 31 11.26 8.19 -6.13
CA ASP A 31 12.16 7.42 -6.99
C ASP A 31 12.52 6.05 -6.37
N THR A 32 12.56 5.93 -5.04
CA THR A 32 12.92 4.68 -4.35
C THR A 32 12.00 4.35 -3.18
N GLY A 33 11.98 3.07 -2.78
CA GLY A 33 11.23 2.60 -1.63
C GLY A 33 11.68 3.22 -0.31
N GLU A 34 12.98 3.49 -0.13
CA GLU A 34 13.50 4.22 1.03
C GLU A 34 12.93 5.63 1.09
N GLN A 35 13.01 6.37 -0.03
CA GLN A 35 12.51 7.74 -0.11
C GLN A 35 11.00 7.80 0.17
N ALA A 36 10.22 6.88 -0.42
CA ALA A 36 8.79 6.77 -0.17
C ALA A 36 8.44 6.62 1.32
N LEU A 37 9.17 5.74 2.02
CA LEU A 37 8.97 5.47 3.43
C LEU A 37 9.49 6.60 4.33
N GLU A 38 10.55 7.29 3.94
CA GLU A 38 11.04 8.49 4.61
C GLU A 38 10.06 9.67 4.50
N ILE A 39 9.49 9.89 3.31
CA ILE A 39 8.43 10.88 3.08
C ILE A 39 7.21 10.56 3.94
N CYS A 40 6.78 9.29 3.95
CA CYS A 40 5.69 8.84 4.83
C CYS A 40 6.00 9.14 6.31
N ASP A 41 7.20 8.85 6.77
CA ASP A 41 7.61 9.09 8.16
C ASP A 41 7.72 10.59 8.49
N MET A 42 8.18 11.42 7.55
CA MET A 42 8.19 12.88 7.69
C MET A 42 6.78 13.45 7.81
N LEU A 43 5.87 13.03 6.94
CA LEU A 43 4.48 13.46 6.94
C LEU A 43 3.78 13.08 8.25
N VAL A 44 3.95 11.82 8.69
CA VAL A 44 3.41 11.36 9.97
C VAL A 44 3.97 12.16 11.15
N ARG A 45 5.30 12.38 11.19
CA ARG A 45 5.93 13.15 12.29
C ARG A 45 5.51 14.62 12.33
N SER A 46 5.19 15.21 11.18
CA SER A 46 4.77 16.60 11.11
C SER A 46 3.43 16.85 11.81
N SER A 47 2.63 15.80 12.00
CA SER A 47 1.23 15.88 12.46
C SER A 47 0.36 16.83 11.62
N ALA A 48 0.81 17.18 10.41
CA ALA A 48 0.08 18.04 9.48
C ALA A 48 -0.96 17.26 8.65
N VAL A 49 -0.96 15.93 8.75
CA VAL A 49 -1.85 15.06 7.98
C VAL A 49 -2.53 14.01 8.87
N ASP A 50 -3.84 13.87 8.68
CA ASP A 50 -4.64 12.86 9.38
C ASP A 50 -4.55 11.49 8.71
N VAL A 51 -4.33 11.45 7.39
CA VAL A 51 -4.26 10.21 6.60
C VAL A 51 -3.13 10.26 5.59
N VAL A 52 -2.32 9.20 5.55
CA VAL A 52 -1.28 8.94 4.54
C VAL A 52 -1.57 7.63 3.83
N ILE A 53 -1.58 7.64 2.51
CA ILE A 53 -1.74 6.47 1.66
C ILE A 53 -0.41 6.20 0.95
N VAL A 54 0.02 4.94 0.90
CA VAL A 54 1.17 4.48 0.11
C VAL A 54 0.67 3.51 -0.96
N ASP A 55 0.77 3.94 -2.21
CA ASP A 55 0.34 3.19 -3.39
C ASP A 55 1.53 2.93 -4.32
N SER A 56 2.18 1.78 -4.27
CA SER A 56 1.89 0.61 -3.44
C SER A 56 3.15 -0.02 -2.87
N VAL A 57 2.99 -0.91 -1.91
CA VAL A 57 4.11 -1.68 -1.32
C VAL A 57 4.89 -2.45 -2.38
N ALA A 58 4.23 -2.90 -3.45
CA ALA A 58 4.89 -3.66 -4.51
C ALA A 58 5.90 -2.79 -5.28
N ALA A 59 5.62 -1.49 -5.40
CA ALA A 59 6.46 -0.51 -6.09
C ALA A 59 7.52 0.14 -5.17
N LEU A 60 7.60 -0.24 -3.90
CA LEU A 60 8.65 0.22 -2.99
C LEU A 60 9.98 -0.50 -3.29
N THR A 61 10.53 -0.26 -4.46
CA THR A 61 11.77 -0.88 -4.94
C THR A 61 12.96 -0.27 -4.20
N PRO A 62 13.78 -1.07 -3.49
CA PRO A 62 14.95 -0.55 -2.80
C PRO A 62 15.94 0.10 -3.78
N LYS A 63 16.61 1.16 -3.34
CA LYS A 63 17.59 1.88 -4.16
C LYS A 63 18.64 0.97 -4.81
N ALA A 64 19.18 0.01 -4.06
CA ALA A 64 20.19 -0.92 -4.59
C ALA A 64 19.64 -1.84 -5.69
N GLU A 65 18.32 -2.12 -5.70
CA GLU A 65 17.69 -2.89 -6.77
C GLU A 65 17.46 -2.04 -8.03
N ILE A 66 17.23 -0.73 -7.87
CA ILE A 66 17.10 0.22 -8.99
C ILE A 66 18.45 0.50 -9.65
N GLU A 67 19.51 0.63 -8.85
CA GLU A 67 20.87 0.91 -9.32
C GLU A 67 21.61 -0.36 -9.81
N GLY A 68 21.10 -1.55 -9.48
CA GLY A 68 21.67 -2.83 -9.88
C GLY A 68 21.27 -3.26 -11.29
N ASP A 69 21.93 -4.28 -11.80
CA ASP A 69 21.62 -4.82 -13.13
C ASP A 69 20.44 -5.79 -13.09
N MET A 70 19.72 -5.90 -14.21
CA MET A 70 18.64 -6.89 -14.35
C MET A 70 19.20 -8.31 -14.18
N GLY A 71 18.72 -9.01 -13.16
CA GLY A 71 19.19 -10.36 -12.81
C GLY A 71 20.07 -10.42 -11.57
N ASP A 72 20.46 -9.27 -11.01
CA ASP A 72 21.18 -9.24 -9.75
C ASP A 72 20.33 -9.75 -8.58
N SER A 73 20.95 -10.56 -7.73
CA SER A 73 20.27 -11.22 -6.62
C SER A 73 20.17 -10.31 -5.41
N HIS A 74 19.02 -9.68 -5.23
CA HIS A 74 18.68 -8.84 -4.08
C HIS A 74 17.68 -9.51 -3.12
N MET A 75 17.96 -10.77 -2.74
CA MET A 75 17.02 -11.59 -1.98
C MET A 75 16.54 -10.91 -0.68
N GLY A 76 15.24 -10.61 -0.62
CA GLY A 76 14.57 -10.13 0.58
C GLY A 76 14.89 -8.68 0.96
N LEU A 77 15.51 -7.89 0.08
CA LEU A 77 15.90 -6.52 0.36
C LEU A 77 14.68 -5.64 0.72
N GLN A 78 13.63 -5.70 -0.09
CA GLN A 78 12.37 -5.00 0.17
C GLN A 78 11.73 -5.44 1.52
N ALA A 79 11.77 -6.72 1.85
CA ALA A 79 11.22 -7.23 3.12
C ALA A 79 11.97 -6.67 4.35
N ARG A 80 13.29 -6.52 4.24
CA ARG A 80 14.12 -5.91 5.29
C ARG A 80 13.84 -4.42 5.42
N LEU A 81 13.74 -3.71 4.29
CA LEU A 81 13.37 -2.29 4.24
C LEU A 81 12.03 -2.05 4.95
N MET A 82 10.99 -2.80 4.57
CA MET A 82 9.67 -2.72 5.20
C MET A 82 9.71 -3.00 6.70
N SER A 83 10.48 -4.00 7.12
CA SER A 83 10.63 -4.35 8.55
C SER A 83 11.27 -3.22 9.35
N GLN A 84 12.28 -2.55 8.78
CA GLN A 84 12.96 -1.43 9.42
C GLN A 84 12.08 -0.18 9.46
N ALA A 85 11.45 0.16 8.34
CA ALA A 85 10.59 1.34 8.22
C ALA A 85 9.37 1.24 9.13
N LEU A 86 8.63 0.13 9.10
CA LEU A 86 7.43 -0.06 9.93
C LEU A 86 7.73 -0.02 11.43
N ARG A 87 8.92 -0.50 11.85
CA ARG A 87 9.36 -0.40 13.24
C ARG A 87 9.47 1.05 13.70
N LYS A 88 9.98 1.95 12.85
CA LYS A 88 10.08 3.39 13.14
C LYS A 88 8.70 4.07 13.03
N LEU A 89 7.99 3.83 11.92
CA LEU A 89 6.71 4.44 11.59
C LEU A 89 5.64 4.19 12.67
N THR A 90 5.53 2.96 13.18
CA THR A 90 4.44 2.59 14.11
C THR A 90 4.39 3.48 15.36
N GLY A 91 5.55 3.84 15.91
CA GLY A 91 5.61 4.75 17.06
C GLY A 91 5.21 6.19 16.71
N ASN A 92 5.54 6.65 15.51
CA ASN A 92 5.18 7.99 15.03
C ASN A 92 3.68 8.08 14.73
N ILE A 93 3.14 7.09 14.01
CA ILE A 93 1.71 6.94 13.67
C ILE A 93 0.84 7.11 14.92
N LYS A 94 1.19 6.42 16.02
CA LYS A 94 0.39 6.50 17.25
C LYS A 94 0.49 7.87 17.93
N ARG A 95 1.67 8.52 17.87
CA ARG A 95 1.89 9.83 18.50
C ARG A 95 1.21 10.97 17.76
N SER A 96 1.21 10.92 16.42
CA SER A 96 0.55 11.93 15.58
C SER A 96 -0.94 11.66 15.38
N ASN A 97 -1.43 10.47 15.78
CA ASN A 97 -2.78 10.00 15.50
C ASN A 97 -3.13 9.98 13.99
N THR A 98 -2.12 9.76 13.15
CA THR A 98 -2.28 9.65 11.69
C THR A 98 -2.68 8.23 11.29
N LEU A 99 -3.64 8.07 10.40
CA LEU A 99 -3.96 6.81 9.74
C LEU A 99 -3.02 6.57 8.56
N CYS A 100 -2.32 5.43 8.55
CA CYS A 100 -1.54 5.00 7.39
C CYS A 100 -2.20 3.82 6.68
N ILE A 101 -2.42 3.97 5.37
CA ILE A 101 -2.96 2.95 4.48
C ILE A 101 -1.87 2.51 3.51
N PHE A 102 -1.62 1.20 3.44
CA PHE A 102 -0.69 0.61 2.48
C PHE A 102 -1.49 -0.23 1.48
N ILE A 103 -1.44 0.15 0.21
CA ILE A 103 -1.97 -0.66 -0.89
C ILE A 103 -0.92 -1.71 -1.23
N ASN A 104 -1.36 -2.93 -1.51
CA ASN A 104 -0.46 -4.03 -1.81
C ASN A 104 -1.11 -4.98 -2.82
N GLN A 105 -0.25 -5.63 -3.60
CA GLN A 105 -0.64 -6.55 -4.64
C GLN A 105 -0.54 -7.99 -4.14
N ILE A 106 -1.40 -8.84 -4.69
CA ILE A 106 -1.33 -10.29 -4.50
C ILE A 106 -0.25 -10.86 -5.43
N ARG A 107 0.51 -11.82 -4.91
CA ARG A 107 1.47 -12.67 -5.64
C ARG A 107 1.20 -14.13 -5.27
N MET A 108 1.66 -15.06 -6.09
CA MET A 108 1.58 -16.49 -5.79
C MET A 108 2.93 -16.99 -5.30
N LYS A 109 2.94 -17.75 -4.21
CA LYS A 109 4.15 -18.41 -3.73
C LYS A 109 4.36 -19.71 -4.50
N ILE A 110 5.44 -19.76 -5.28
CA ILE A 110 5.84 -20.97 -6.03
C ILE A 110 6.17 -22.10 -5.04
N GLY A 111 5.73 -23.32 -5.36
CA GLY A 111 6.04 -24.53 -4.58
C GLY A 111 5.08 -24.84 -3.43
N VAL A 112 3.99 -24.10 -3.25
CA VAL A 112 2.92 -24.44 -2.29
C VAL A 112 1.99 -25.48 -2.93
N MET A 113 2.07 -26.73 -2.46
CA MET A 113 1.21 -27.84 -2.93
C MET A 113 -0.08 -28.03 -2.12
N PHE A 114 -0.21 -27.36 -0.95
CA PHE A 114 -1.39 -27.44 -0.09
C PHE A 114 -1.65 -26.09 0.61
N GLY A 115 -2.91 -25.68 0.70
CA GLY A 115 -3.33 -24.40 1.30
C GLY A 115 -3.43 -23.23 0.29
N ASN A 116 -3.63 -22.01 0.79
CA ASN A 116 -3.73 -20.81 -0.06
C ASN A 116 -2.31 -20.37 -0.53
N PRO A 117 -2.02 -20.36 -1.85
CA PRO A 117 -0.72 -19.93 -2.37
C PRO A 117 -0.56 -18.40 -2.42
N GLU A 118 -1.62 -17.63 -2.16
CA GLU A 118 -1.58 -16.17 -2.20
C GLU A 118 -0.69 -15.58 -1.10
N THR A 119 0.15 -14.64 -1.49
CA THR A 119 0.97 -13.82 -0.61
C THR A 119 0.93 -12.37 -1.05
N THR A 120 1.46 -11.47 -0.22
CA THR A 120 1.60 -10.04 -0.51
C THR A 120 3.07 -9.68 -0.61
N THR A 121 3.40 -8.61 -1.32
CA THR A 121 4.77 -8.09 -1.44
C THR A 121 5.26 -7.43 -0.14
N GLY A 122 6.56 -7.12 -0.03
CA GLY A 122 7.14 -6.45 1.14
C GLY A 122 7.37 -7.34 2.38
N GLY A 123 7.35 -8.66 2.21
CA GLY A 123 7.59 -9.62 3.29
C GLY A 123 6.45 -9.72 4.31
N ASN A 124 6.78 -10.08 5.56
CA ASN A 124 5.77 -10.35 6.59
C ASN A 124 5.52 -9.17 7.55
N ALA A 125 6.39 -8.16 7.59
CA ALA A 125 6.30 -7.08 8.58
C ALA A 125 4.94 -6.38 8.57
N LEU A 126 4.47 -5.96 7.39
CA LEU A 126 3.18 -5.28 7.25
C LEU A 126 2.01 -6.13 7.77
N LYS A 127 2.07 -7.46 7.57
CA LYS A 127 1.03 -8.37 8.07
C LYS A 127 0.91 -8.32 9.60
N PHE A 128 2.01 -8.11 10.32
CA PHE A 128 2.04 -8.04 11.78
C PHE A 128 1.71 -6.63 12.32
N TYR A 129 2.29 -5.59 11.71
CA TYR A 129 2.10 -4.20 12.12
C TYR A 129 0.69 -3.68 11.81
N ALA A 130 0.09 -4.07 10.69
CA ALA A 130 -1.26 -3.61 10.31
C ALA A 130 -2.29 -3.93 11.41
N SER A 131 -3.04 -2.92 11.84
CA SER A 131 -4.16 -3.08 12.79
C SER A 131 -5.38 -3.70 12.12
N VAL A 132 -5.62 -3.34 10.86
CA VAL A 132 -6.68 -3.89 10.01
C VAL A 132 -6.06 -4.32 8.69
N ARG A 133 -6.52 -5.44 8.14
CA ARG A 133 -6.18 -5.87 6.77
C ARG A 133 -7.45 -6.20 6.02
N ILE A 134 -7.52 -5.71 4.80
CA ILE A 134 -8.68 -5.82 3.93
C ILE A 134 -8.25 -6.55 2.65
N ASP A 135 -8.97 -7.61 2.30
CA ASP A 135 -8.89 -8.27 0.99
C ASP A 135 -10.07 -7.77 0.15
N ILE A 136 -9.78 -7.10 -0.96
CA ILE A 136 -10.74 -6.53 -1.89
C ILE A 136 -10.70 -7.30 -3.21
N ARG A 137 -11.86 -7.74 -3.69
CA ARG A 137 -11.99 -8.50 -4.95
C ARG A 137 -13.18 -8.04 -5.76
N ARG A 138 -12.98 -7.88 -7.07
CA ARG A 138 -14.08 -7.84 -8.03
C ARG A 138 -14.68 -9.25 -8.13
N ILE A 139 -15.99 -9.35 -7.90
CA ILE A 139 -16.74 -10.61 -7.96
C ILE A 139 -17.73 -10.66 -9.14
N GLY A 140 -17.97 -9.52 -9.78
CA GLY A 140 -18.93 -9.40 -10.86
C GLY A 140 -18.84 -8.06 -11.58
N SER A 141 -19.84 -7.78 -12.41
CA SER A 141 -19.97 -6.52 -13.15
C SER A 141 -21.37 -5.96 -12.89
N VAL A 142 -21.45 -4.65 -12.68
CA VAL A 142 -22.72 -3.93 -12.63
C VAL A 142 -23.06 -3.51 -14.06
N LYS A 143 -24.27 -3.82 -14.51
CA LYS A 143 -24.72 -3.58 -15.89
C LYS A 143 -25.99 -2.74 -15.93
N GLU A 144 -26.08 -1.89 -16.94
CA GLU A 144 -27.31 -1.21 -17.36
C GLU A 144 -27.62 -1.65 -18.79
N GLY A 145 -28.61 -2.54 -18.95
CA GLY A 145 -28.82 -3.24 -20.22
C GLY A 145 -27.59 -4.06 -20.61
N ASP A 146 -27.01 -3.76 -21.77
CA ASP A 146 -25.82 -4.43 -22.29
C ASP A 146 -24.50 -3.74 -21.87
N GLU A 147 -24.56 -2.52 -21.33
CA GLU A 147 -23.37 -1.75 -20.95
C GLU A 147 -22.88 -2.11 -19.55
N VAL A 148 -21.56 -2.31 -19.41
CA VAL A 148 -20.91 -2.50 -18.11
C VAL A 148 -20.55 -1.13 -17.54
N VAL A 149 -21.27 -0.72 -16.50
CA VAL A 149 -21.13 0.59 -15.86
C VAL A 149 -20.28 0.54 -14.58
N GLY A 150 -19.97 -0.66 -14.07
CA GLY A 150 -19.17 -0.78 -12.86
C GLY A 150 -18.77 -2.19 -12.46
N ASN A 151 -18.16 -2.29 -11.28
CA ASN A 151 -17.62 -3.54 -10.73
C ASN A 151 -18.37 -3.91 -9.44
N GLU A 152 -18.93 -5.11 -9.40
CA GLU A 152 -19.42 -5.67 -8.14
C GLU A 152 -18.21 -6.13 -7.32
N THR A 153 -18.09 -5.61 -6.10
CA THR A 153 -16.87 -5.73 -5.29
C THR A 153 -17.18 -6.30 -3.92
N ARG A 154 -16.41 -7.31 -3.49
CA ARG A 154 -16.46 -7.88 -2.14
C ARG A 154 -15.22 -7.47 -1.37
N VAL A 155 -15.44 -7.09 -0.12
CA VAL A 155 -14.40 -6.68 0.82
C VAL A 155 -14.46 -7.60 2.04
N LYS A 156 -13.33 -8.25 2.38
CA LYS A 156 -13.21 -9.12 3.55
C LYS A 156 -12.17 -8.57 4.51
N VAL A 157 -12.54 -8.41 5.78
CA VAL A 157 -11.59 -8.11 6.84
C VAL A 157 -10.84 -9.39 7.19
N VAL A 158 -9.57 -9.49 6.80
CA VAL A 158 -8.74 -10.69 7.04
C VAL A 158 -7.88 -10.56 8.29
N LYS A 159 -7.84 -9.36 8.88
CA LYS A 159 -7.25 -9.09 10.19
C LYS A 159 -7.95 -7.89 10.80
N ASN A 160 -8.29 -7.99 12.09
CA ASN A 160 -8.84 -6.88 12.86
C ASN A 160 -8.27 -6.92 14.28
N LYS A 161 -7.73 -5.81 14.77
CA LYS A 161 -7.26 -5.65 16.16
C LYS A 161 -8.18 -4.78 17.02
N VAL A 162 -9.23 -4.21 16.44
CA VAL A 162 -10.10 -3.22 17.11
C VAL A 162 -11.56 -3.67 17.23
N ALA A 163 -11.96 -4.71 16.50
CA ALA A 163 -13.26 -5.35 16.60
C ALA A 163 -13.14 -6.85 16.17
N PRO A 164 -14.21 -7.65 16.30
CA PRO A 164 -14.26 -8.97 15.70
C PRO A 164 -13.90 -8.92 14.19
N PRO A 165 -13.04 -9.83 13.71
CA PRO A 165 -12.68 -9.93 12.30
C PRO A 165 -13.79 -10.53 11.44
#